data_AF-A0A2S4N6A9-F1
#
_entry.id   AF-A0A2S4N6A9-F1
#
_cell.length_a   1.000
_cell.length_b   1.000
_cell.length_c   1.000
_cell.angle_alpha   90.00
_cell.angle_beta   90.00
_cell.angle_gamma   90.00
#
_symmetry.space_group_name_H-M   'P 1'
#
loop_
_entity.id
_entity.type
_entity.pdbx_description
1 polymer ?
#
loop_
_entity_poly.entity_id
_entity_poly.type
_entity_poly.pdbx_seq_one_letter_code
_entity_poly.pdbx_strand_id
1 'polypeptide(L)'
;MKNKINFIITLLLFIACQQKDQPKKVVNKNLYPDYSKKYLDYLKKSSIDSGNTYSYGELLNYYSYNNDSTKMEDFCQISKTVADKYSLCDSNFEVYKIIIRINNKGIYHDSLFGKLPKEKKEMAFSYIKKGIKENNPSCLGVLEMLYRHGYGVPKSKKKSDSLYNLFYKKYDFYPSKIGREN
;
A
#
# COMPACT_ATOMS: atom_id res chain seq x y z
N MET A 1 23.96 18.59 -52.70
CA MET A 1 23.62 17.46 -51.79
C MET A 1 24.46 17.50 -50.49
N LYS A 2 24.37 18.56 -49.67
CA LYS A 2 25.08 18.62 -48.36
C LYS A 2 24.17 18.96 -47.17
N ASN A 3 22.88 19.23 -47.39
CA ASN A 3 21.95 19.66 -46.33
C ASN A 3 21.03 18.56 -45.77
N LYS A 4 21.18 17.30 -46.21
CA LYS A 4 20.39 16.17 -45.67
C LYS A 4 21.13 15.36 -44.60
N ILE A 5 22.44 15.54 -44.43
CA ILE A 5 23.25 14.78 -43.47
C ILE A 5 23.15 15.37 -42.05
N ASN A 6 23.03 16.71 -41.93
CA ASN A 6 22.95 17.37 -40.62
C ASN A 6 21.63 17.15 -39.86
N PHE A 7 20.57 16.71 -40.55
CA PHE A 7 19.26 16.46 -39.92
C PHE A 7 19.16 15.06 -39.29
N ILE A 8 19.97 14.11 -39.76
CA ILE A 8 19.98 12.72 -39.24
C ILE A 8 20.85 12.62 -37.97
N ILE A 9 21.91 13.43 -37.88
CA ILE A 9 22.80 13.45 -36.71
C ILE A 9 22.13 14.08 -35.48
N THR A 10 21.21 15.03 -35.67
CA THR A 10 20.45 15.64 -34.57
C THR A 10 19.34 14.74 -34.03
N LEU A 11 18.84 13.77 -34.80
CA LEU A 11 17.80 12.83 -34.37
C LEU A 11 18.35 11.66 -33.53
N LEU A 12 19.61 11.28 -33.72
CA LEU A 12 20.26 10.19 -32.95
C LEU A 12 20.70 10.61 -31.54
N LEU A 13 20.92 11.91 -31.29
CA LEU A 13 21.32 12.42 -29.97
C LEU A 13 20.14 12.50 -28.96
N PHE A 14 18.89 12.49 -29.42
CA PHE A 14 17.73 12.50 -28.53
C PHE A 14 17.35 11.11 -27.98
N ILE A 15 17.77 10.02 -28.63
CA ILE A 15 17.46 8.65 -28.17
C ILE A 15 18.45 8.21 -27.07
N ALA A 16 19.65 8.78 -27.02
CA ALA A 16 20.67 8.44 -26.01
C ALA A 16 20.37 9.01 -24.60
N CYS A 17 19.37 9.88 -24.43
CA CYS A 17 19.11 10.58 -23.16
C CYS A 17 17.91 10.05 -22.34
N GLN A 18 17.29 8.93 -22.74
CA GLN A 18 16.12 8.37 -22.03
C GLN A 18 16.40 7.11 -21.19
N GLN A 19 17.64 6.60 -21.14
CA GLN A 19 18.02 5.60 -20.15
C GLN A 19 18.69 6.26 -18.94
N LYS A 20 17.93 7.10 -18.22
CA LYS A 20 18.22 7.26 -16.79
C LYS A 20 17.78 5.96 -16.13
N ASP A 21 18.71 5.03 -16.03
CA ASP A 21 18.62 3.90 -15.11
C ASP A 21 18.15 4.45 -13.76
N GLN A 22 16.92 4.12 -13.38
CA GLN A 22 16.48 4.24 -12.00
C GLN A 22 17.55 3.55 -11.15
N PRO A 23 18.09 4.19 -10.10
CA PRO A 23 19.08 3.53 -9.26
C PRO A 23 18.45 2.22 -8.78
N LYS A 24 18.99 1.09 -9.25
CA LYS A 24 18.61 -0.22 -8.74
C LYS A 24 18.83 -0.12 -7.24
N LYS A 25 17.74 -0.17 -6.46
CA LYS A 25 17.85 -0.29 -5.01
C LYS A 25 18.77 -1.47 -4.75
N VAL A 26 19.98 -1.19 -4.28
CA VAL A 26 20.89 -2.21 -3.78
C VAL A 26 20.22 -2.73 -2.52
N VAL A 27 19.38 -3.75 -2.67
CA VAL A 27 18.82 -4.48 -1.55
C VAL A 27 19.99 -5.23 -0.96
N ASN A 28 20.51 -4.72 0.16
CA ASN A 28 21.56 -5.39 0.91
C ASN A 28 20.96 -6.71 1.45
N LYS A 29 21.26 -7.81 0.76
CA LYS A 29 20.70 -9.15 1.06
C LYS A 29 21.03 -9.65 2.47
N ASN A 30 21.97 -9.00 3.17
CA ASN A 30 22.47 -9.43 4.47
C ASN A 30 21.73 -8.78 5.68
N LEU A 31 20.66 -8.03 5.46
CA LEU A 31 19.96 -7.33 6.55
C LEU A 31 18.83 -8.13 7.22
N TYR A 32 18.46 -9.32 6.71
CA TYR A 32 17.26 -10.03 7.14
C TYR A 32 17.48 -11.53 7.31
N PRO A 33 16.76 -12.16 8.26
CA PRO A 33 16.88 -13.59 8.50
C PRO A 33 16.43 -14.39 7.28
N ASP A 34 17.19 -15.41 6.91
CA ASP A 34 16.78 -16.41 5.93
C ASP A 34 15.67 -17.26 6.55
N TYR A 35 14.41 -16.98 6.16
CA TYR A 35 13.27 -17.72 6.68
C TYR A 35 13.23 -19.10 6.03
N SER A 36 13.60 -20.12 6.81
CA SER A 36 13.38 -21.51 6.38
C SER A 36 11.90 -21.74 6.06
N LYS A 37 11.60 -22.61 5.08
CA LYS A 37 10.22 -22.98 4.72
C LYS A 37 9.41 -23.42 5.94
N LYS A 38 10.00 -24.24 6.81
CA LYS A 38 9.37 -24.72 8.05
C LYS A 38 8.99 -23.57 8.99
N TYR A 39 9.82 -22.54 9.09
CA TYR A 39 9.52 -21.38 9.92
C TYR A 39 8.41 -20.52 9.29
N LEU A 40 8.41 -20.31 7.97
CA LEU A 40 7.30 -19.64 7.29
C LEU A 40 5.98 -20.38 7.50
N ASP A 41 5.96 -21.70 7.37
CA ASP A 41 4.75 -22.50 7.57
C ASP A 41 4.22 -22.39 9.02
N TYR A 42 5.13 -22.36 10.01
CA TYR A 42 4.79 -22.09 11.41
C TYR A 42 4.16 -20.70 11.58
N LEU A 43 4.79 -19.65 11.04
CA LEU A 43 4.29 -18.28 11.16
C LEU A 43 2.90 -18.15 10.55
N LYS A 44 2.70 -18.70 9.34
CA LYS A 44 1.39 -18.71 8.64
C LYS A 44 0.32 -19.37 9.50
N LYS A 45 0.59 -20.58 9.99
CA LYS A 45 -0.34 -21.34 10.81
C LYS A 45 -0.67 -20.59 12.11
N SER A 46 0.35 -20.13 12.82
CA SER A 46 0.22 -19.38 14.07
C SER A 46 -0.65 -18.13 13.89
N SER A 47 -0.44 -17.36 12.82
CA SER A 47 -1.28 -16.21 12.48
C SER A 47 -2.73 -16.58 12.17
N ILE A 48 -2.97 -17.63 11.36
CA ILE A 48 -4.31 -18.02 10.91
C ILE A 48 -5.15 -18.67 12.03
N ASP A 49 -4.51 -19.48 12.87
CA ASP A 49 -5.19 -20.32 13.87
C ASP A 49 -5.39 -19.59 15.19
N SER A 50 -4.47 -18.69 15.56
CA SER A 50 -4.48 -18.01 16.86
C SER A 50 -4.48 -16.49 16.80
N GLY A 51 -4.37 -15.89 15.62
CA GLY A 51 -4.25 -14.44 15.50
C GLY A 51 -2.94 -13.90 16.08
N ASN A 52 -1.89 -14.73 16.12
CA ASN A 52 -0.62 -14.35 16.72
C ASN A 52 -0.02 -13.12 16.00
N THR A 53 0.01 -11.99 16.70
CA THR A 53 0.44 -10.68 16.18
C THR A 53 1.92 -10.67 15.82
N TYR A 54 2.75 -11.33 16.62
CA TYR A 54 4.18 -11.46 16.34
C TYR A 54 4.42 -12.24 15.04
N SER A 55 3.77 -13.41 14.90
CA SER A 55 3.88 -14.20 13.68
C SER A 55 3.37 -13.44 12.45
N TYR A 56 2.29 -12.67 12.61
CA TYR A 56 1.75 -11.86 11.52
C TYR A 56 2.69 -10.72 11.12
N GLY A 57 3.32 -10.06 12.11
CA GLY A 57 4.34 -9.04 11.88
C GLY A 57 5.58 -9.58 11.16
N GLU A 58 6.04 -10.78 11.52
CA GLU A 58 7.15 -11.45 10.83
C GLU A 58 6.82 -11.79 9.37
N LEU A 59 5.59 -12.24 9.10
CA LEU A 59 5.13 -12.44 7.72
C LEU A 59 5.06 -11.10 6.96
N LEU A 60 4.54 -10.04 7.58
CA LEU A 60 4.50 -8.71 6.98
C LEU A 60 5.89 -8.24 6.58
N ASN A 61 6.88 -8.44 7.45
CA ASN A 61 8.29 -8.16 7.14
C ASN A 61 8.74 -8.99 5.94
N TYR A 62 8.61 -10.31 6.01
CA TYR A 62 9.01 -11.23 4.92
C TYR A 62 8.43 -10.84 3.56
N TYR A 63 7.12 -10.59 3.46
CA TYR A 63 6.46 -10.26 2.19
C TYR A 63 6.69 -8.80 1.76
N SER A 64 7.02 -7.88 2.68
CA SER A 64 7.34 -6.50 2.31
C SER A 64 8.65 -6.38 1.55
N TYR A 65 9.65 -7.22 1.87
CA TYR A 65 10.96 -7.23 1.19
C TYR A 65 10.97 -8.02 -0.11
N ASN A 66 10.11 -9.04 -0.22
CA ASN A 66 9.97 -9.84 -1.42
C ASN A 66 8.92 -9.21 -2.36
N ASN A 67 9.35 -8.42 -3.34
CA ASN A 67 8.47 -7.84 -4.39
C ASN A 67 7.92 -8.86 -5.40
N ASP A 68 7.80 -10.12 -4.97
CA ASP A 68 7.27 -11.21 -5.78
C ASP A 68 5.74 -11.21 -5.69
N SER A 69 5.08 -11.00 -6.83
CA SER A 69 3.62 -10.89 -6.91
C SER A 69 2.90 -12.18 -6.51
N THR A 70 3.47 -13.35 -6.79
CA THR A 70 2.82 -14.63 -6.44
C THR A 70 2.86 -14.87 -4.93
N LYS A 71 3.94 -14.46 -4.27
CA LYS A 71 4.05 -14.47 -2.81
C LYS A 71 3.04 -13.49 -2.17
N MET A 72 2.79 -12.37 -2.83
CA MET A 72 1.85 -11.36 -2.33
C MET A 72 0.39 -11.85 -2.29
N GLU A 73 -0.02 -12.73 -3.21
CA GLU A 73 -1.35 -13.34 -3.23
C GLU A 73 -1.59 -14.28 -2.05
N ASP A 74 -0.60 -15.11 -1.72
CA ASP A 74 -0.60 -15.97 -0.53
C ASP A 74 -0.72 -15.12 0.75
N PHE A 75 0.09 -14.05 0.85
CA PHE A 75 -0.01 -13.13 1.97
C PHE A 75 -1.36 -12.42 2.07
N CYS A 76 -1.97 -12.05 0.94
CA CYS A 76 -3.30 -11.47 0.92
C CYS A 76 -4.34 -12.36 1.61
N GLN A 77 -4.31 -13.67 1.35
CA GLN A 77 -5.26 -14.60 1.97
C GLN A 77 -5.03 -14.75 3.48
N ILE A 78 -3.77 -14.76 3.91
CA ILE A 78 -3.41 -14.76 5.33
C ILE A 78 -3.95 -13.49 5.99
N SER A 79 -3.63 -12.31 5.44
CA SER A 79 -4.06 -11.02 5.98
C SER A 79 -5.59 -10.88 6.03
N LYS A 80 -6.31 -11.35 5.01
CA LYS A 80 -7.77 -11.37 5.01
C LYS A 80 -8.32 -12.25 6.13
N THR A 81 -7.81 -13.48 6.25
CA THR A 81 -8.24 -14.42 7.30
C THR A 81 -8.01 -13.85 8.70
N VAL A 82 -6.85 -13.23 8.91
CA VAL A 82 -6.50 -12.59 10.18
C VAL A 82 -7.38 -11.39 10.47
N ALA A 83 -7.60 -10.52 9.48
CA ALA A 83 -8.52 -9.38 9.59
C ALA A 83 -9.95 -9.84 9.85
N ASP A 84 -10.36 -10.97 9.29
CA ASP A 84 -11.71 -11.53 9.42
C ASP A 84 -12.00 -12.17 10.77
N LYS A 85 -10.99 -12.79 11.40
CA LYS A 85 -11.16 -13.48 12.67
C LYS A 85 -10.81 -12.66 13.91
N TYR A 86 -9.75 -11.85 13.85
CA TYR A 86 -9.09 -11.35 15.07
C TYR A 86 -9.06 -9.82 15.19
N SER A 87 -9.52 -9.08 14.17
CA SER A 87 -9.55 -7.60 14.19
C SER A 87 -8.19 -6.99 14.61
N LEU A 88 -7.07 -7.57 14.14
CA LEU A 88 -5.74 -7.11 14.54
C LEU A 88 -5.46 -5.70 14.02
N CYS A 89 -4.77 -4.90 14.85
CA CYS A 89 -4.64 -3.43 14.77
C CYS A 89 -4.34 -2.89 13.36
N ASP A 90 -3.65 -3.61 12.47
CA ASP A 90 -3.35 -3.16 11.10
C ASP A 90 -3.74 -4.13 9.98
N SER A 91 -4.34 -5.27 10.31
CA SER A 91 -4.66 -6.31 9.32
C SER A 91 -5.57 -5.81 8.18
N ASN A 92 -6.61 -5.04 8.51
CA ASN A 92 -7.48 -4.41 7.50
C ASN A 92 -6.74 -3.44 6.56
N PHE A 93 -5.86 -2.61 7.13
CA PHE A 93 -5.08 -1.65 6.35
C PHE A 93 -4.08 -2.38 5.45
N GLU A 94 -3.46 -3.45 5.95
CA GLU A 94 -2.56 -4.27 5.16
C GLU A 94 -3.28 -4.97 4.00
N VAL A 95 -4.49 -5.51 4.20
CA VAL A 95 -5.29 -6.06 3.10
C VAL A 95 -5.53 -5.00 2.01
N TYR A 96 -5.89 -3.77 2.39
CA TYR A 96 -6.05 -2.66 1.44
C TYR A 96 -4.76 -2.41 0.64
N LYS A 97 -3.60 -2.32 1.31
CA LYS A 97 -2.29 -2.12 0.66
C LYS A 97 -1.96 -3.26 -0.29
N ILE A 98 -2.14 -4.50 0.15
CA ILE A 98 -1.80 -5.71 -0.60
C ILE A 98 -2.62 -5.79 -1.89
N ILE A 99 -3.94 -5.52 -1.83
CA ILE A 99 -4.80 -5.49 -3.01
C ILE A 99 -4.26 -4.48 -4.03
N ILE A 100 -3.85 -3.29 -3.59
CA ILE A 100 -3.23 -2.29 -4.48
C ILE A 100 -1.93 -2.83 -5.09
N ARG A 101 -1.04 -3.42 -4.28
CA ARG A 101 0.25 -3.95 -4.75
C ARG A 101 0.07 -5.03 -5.81
N ILE A 102 -0.78 -6.02 -5.57
CA ILE A 102 -1.03 -7.13 -6.50
C ILE A 102 -1.50 -6.58 -7.86
N ASN A 103 -2.35 -5.56 -7.85
CA ASN A 103 -2.90 -4.97 -9.07
C ASN A 103 -1.99 -3.91 -9.71
N ASN A 104 -0.84 -3.59 -9.11
CA ASN A 104 0.06 -2.54 -9.57
C ASN A 104 1.54 -2.98 -9.56
N LYS A 105 1.81 -4.24 -9.93
CA LYS A 105 3.18 -4.79 -10.07
C LYS A 105 4.03 -4.63 -8.79
N GLY A 106 3.40 -4.87 -7.64
CA GLY A 106 4.04 -4.76 -6.32
C GLY A 106 4.08 -3.34 -5.74
N ILE A 107 3.68 -2.32 -6.50
CA ILE A 107 3.73 -0.91 -6.09
C ILE A 107 2.49 -0.57 -5.27
N TYR A 108 2.72 0.04 -4.10
CA TYR A 108 1.68 0.66 -3.31
C TYR A 108 1.81 2.19 -3.37
N HIS A 109 0.71 2.84 -3.73
CA HIS A 109 0.49 4.26 -3.51
C HIS A 109 -1.02 4.50 -3.52
N ASP A 110 -1.54 5.34 -2.63
CA ASP A 110 -2.97 5.52 -2.47
C ASP A 110 -3.69 6.04 -3.73
N SER A 111 -3.00 6.86 -4.55
CA SER A 111 -3.53 7.29 -5.85
C SER A 111 -3.82 6.13 -6.82
N LEU A 112 -3.20 4.96 -6.62
CA LEU A 112 -3.43 3.77 -7.44
C LEU A 112 -4.73 3.05 -7.07
N PHE A 113 -5.31 3.31 -5.90
CA PHE A 113 -6.63 2.79 -5.53
C PHE A 113 -7.70 3.13 -6.58
N GLY A 114 -7.66 4.35 -7.13
CA GLY A 114 -8.58 4.78 -8.17
C GLY A 114 -8.50 3.98 -9.47
N LYS A 115 -7.34 3.37 -9.75
CA LYS A 115 -7.06 2.59 -10.96
C LYS A 115 -7.45 1.11 -10.83
N LEU A 116 -7.85 0.66 -9.64
CA LEU A 116 -8.26 -0.72 -9.43
C LEU A 116 -9.52 -1.09 -10.24
N PRO A 117 -9.62 -2.33 -10.73
CA PRO A 117 -10.88 -2.89 -11.20
C PRO A 117 -11.97 -2.73 -10.14
N LYS A 118 -13.22 -2.55 -10.56
CA LYS A 118 -14.36 -2.24 -9.68
C LYS A 118 -14.46 -3.20 -8.48
N GLU A 119 -14.42 -4.50 -8.74
CA GLU A 119 -14.51 -5.54 -7.70
C GLU A 119 -13.38 -5.43 -6.66
N LYS A 120 -12.13 -5.25 -7.13
CA LYS A 120 -10.96 -5.12 -6.24
C LYS A 120 -11.01 -3.82 -5.44
N LYS A 121 -11.51 -2.75 -6.04
CA LYS A 121 -11.74 -1.47 -5.37
C LYS A 121 -12.78 -1.60 -4.27
N GLU A 122 -13.91 -2.24 -4.55
CA GLU A 122 -14.99 -2.47 -3.56
C GLU A 122 -14.49 -3.31 -2.38
N MET A 123 -13.73 -4.38 -2.65
CA MET A 123 -13.10 -5.21 -1.63
C MET A 123 -12.09 -4.44 -0.78
N ALA A 124 -11.16 -3.71 -1.41
CA ALA A 124 -10.18 -2.91 -0.66
C ALA A 124 -10.88 -1.85 0.20
N PHE A 125 -11.94 -1.23 -0.31
CA PHE A 125 -12.73 -0.24 0.42
C PHE A 125 -13.55 -0.84 1.57
N SER A 126 -14.01 -2.10 1.46
CA SER A 126 -14.72 -2.77 2.55
C SER A 126 -13.81 -3.02 3.74
N TYR A 127 -12.55 -3.41 3.52
CA TYR A 127 -11.56 -3.57 4.59
C TYR A 127 -11.22 -2.22 5.26
N ILE A 128 -11.12 -1.12 4.50
CA ILE A 128 -10.99 0.23 5.11
C ILE A 128 -12.17 0.55 6.03
N LYS A 129 -13.41 0.33 5.55
CA LYS A 129 -14.62 0.54 6.39
C LYS A 129 -14.61 -0.34 7.63
N LYS A 130 -14.17 -1.59 7.51
CA LYS A 130 -14.08 -2.53 8.62
C LYS A 130 -13.06 -2.07 9.66
N GLY A 131 -11.85 -1.72 9.23
CA GLY A 131 -10.83 -1.19 10.12
C GLY A 131 -11.27 0.08 10.86
N ILE A 132 -12.03 0.97 10.21
CA ILE A 132 -12.59 2.16 10.90
C ILE A 132 -13.55 1.77 12.03
N LYS A 133 -14.41 0.77 11.81
CA LYS A 133 -15.30 0.23 12.85
C LYS A 133 -14.52 -0.41 14.00
N GLU A 134 -13.35 -0.97 13.71
CA GLU A 134 -12.43 -1.59 14.67
C GLU A 134 -11.44 -0.58 15.30
N ASN A 135 -11.67 0.73 15.13
CA ASN A 135 -10.82 1.78 15.68
C ASN A 135 -9.37 1.76 15.15
N ASN A 136 -9.14 1.31 13.92
CA ASN A 136 -7.85 1.41 13.26
C ASN A 136 -7.61 2.86 12.76
N PRO A 137 -6.59 3.58 13.27
CA PRO A 137 -6.28 4.95 12.85
C PRO A 137 -5.79 5.05 11.39
N SER A 138 -5.00 4.08 10.94
CA SER A 138 -4.48 3.99 9.57
C SER A 138 -5.60 3.95 8.53
N CYS A 139 -6.63 3.13 8.76
CA CYS A 139 -7.81 3.04 7.89
C CYS A 139 -8.60 4.36 7.85
N LEU A 140 -8.71 5.06 8.98
CA LEU A 140 -9.38 6.35 9.04
C LEU A 140 -8.59 7.42 8.25
N GLY A 141 -7.26 7.46 8.41
CA GLY A 141 -6.37 8.37 7.67
C GLY A 141 -6.41 8.13 6.17
N VAL A 142 -6.41 6.87 5.73
CA VAL A 142 -6.57 6.53 4.31
C VAL A 142 -7.90 7.04 3.77
N LEU A 143 -9.03 6.78 4.45
CA LEU A 143 -10.33 7.25 3.96
C LEU A 143 -10.39 8.78 3.86
N GLU A 144 -9.80 9.48 4.82
CA GLU A 144 -9.66 10.93 4.82
C GLU A 144 -8.92 11.40 3.56
N MET A 145 -7.75 10.84 3.28
CA MET A 145 -6.92 11.20 2.13
C MET A 145 -7.59 10.79 0.80
N LEU A 146 -8.28 9.65 0.72
CA LEU A 146 -9.06 9.26 -0.47
C LEU A 146 -10.11 10.32 -0.83
N TYR A 147 -10.85 10.83 0.16
CA TYR A 147 -11.80 11.93 -0.07
C TYR A 147 -11.13 13.27 -0.36
N ARG A 148 -9.98 13.55 0.25
CA ARG A 148 -9.22 14.79 0.02
C ARG A 148 -8.78 14.91 -1.44
N HIS A 149 -8.30 13.82 -2.02
CA HIS A 149 -7.74 13.81 -3.37
C HIS A 149 -8.68 13.25 -4.44
N GLY A 150 -9.79 12.61 -4.06
CA GLY A 150 -10.70 11.97 -5.01
C GLY A 150 -10.16 10.67 -5.61
N TYR A 151 -9.31 9.95 -4.88
CA TYR A 151 -8.75 8.69 -5.34
C TYR A 151 -9.80 7.61 -5.23
N GLY A 152 -10.37 7.19 -6.38
CA GLY A 152 -11.36 6.12 -6.45
C GLY A 152 -12.71 6.41 -5.79
N VAL A 153 -12.87 7.59 -5.19
CA VAL A 153 -14.10 8.11 -4.59
C VAL A 153 -14.31 9.57 -5.04
N PRO A 154 -15.55 10.09 -5.06
CA PRO A 154 -15.77 11.50 -5.36
C PRO A 154 -15.03 12.40 -4.36
N LYS A 155 -14.21 13.32 -4.87
CA LYS A 155 -13.47 14.30 -4.04
C LYS A 155 -14.46 15.07 -3.16
N SER A 156 -14.18 15.16 -1.87
CA SER A 156 -15.04 15.85 -0.90
C SER A 156 -14.23 16.40 0.26
N LYS A 157 -13.90 17.69 0.19
CA LYS A 157 -13.23 18.42 1.29
C LYS A 157 -14.02 18.32 2.59
N LYS A 158 -15.35 18.50 2.54
CA LYS A 158 -16.23 18.38 3.72
C LYS A 158 -16.11 17.02 4.41
N LYS A 159 -16.15 15.91 3.65
CA LYS A 159 -16.02 14.56 4.24
C LYS A 159 -14.62 14.32 4.79
N SER A 160 -13.59 14.73 4.05
CA SER A 160 -12.19 14.63 4.48
C SER A 160 -11.95 15.42 5.77
N ASP A 161 -12.33 16.70 5.85
CA ASP A 161 -12.17 17.53 7.05
C ASP A 161 -12.98 16.97 8.24
N SER A 162 -14.16 16.38 8.00
CA SER A 162 -14.93 15.68 9.04
C SER A 162 -14.21 14.44 9.58
N LEU A 163 -13.58 13.65 8.72
CA LEU A 163 -12.81 12.46 9.12
C LEU A 163 -11.53 12.85 9.84
N TYR A 164 -10.88 13.93 9.41
CA TYR A 164 -9.73 14.51 10.09
C TYR A 164 -10.11 14.94 11.52
N ASN A 165 -11.18 15.71 11.69
CA ASN A 165 -11.64 16.09 13.03
C ASN A 165 -12.00 14.89 13.90
N LEU A 166 -12.60 13.85 13.31
CA LEU A 166 -12.88 12.58 14.00
C LEU A 166 -11.60 11.89 14.48
N PHE A 167 -10.55 11.85 13.65
CA PHE A 167 -9.26 11.28 14.02
C PHE A 167 -8.68 11.98 15.25
N TYR A 168 -8.59 13.31 15.21
CA TYR A 168 -8.00 14.12 16.28
C TYR A 168 -8.80 14.01 17.59
N LYS A 169 -10.13 14.01 17.48
CA LYS A 169 -11.02 13.79 18.63
C LYS A 169 -10.87 12.40 19.25
N LYS A 170 -10.61 11.37 18.43
CA LYS A 170 -10.61 9.97 18.88
C LYS A 170 -9.28 9.53 19.48
N TYR A 171 -8.18 10.11 19.02
CA TYR A 171 -6.82 9.70 19.41
C TYR A 171 -6.09 10.76 20.25
N ASP A 172 -6.81 11.70 20.86
CA ASP A 172 -6.31 12.78 21.73
C ASP A 172 -5.12 13.57 21.17
N PHE A 173 -5.01 13.62 19.84
CA PHE A 173 -4.04 14.43 19.15
C PHE A 173 -4.74 15.77 18.88
N TYR A 174 -4.30 16.86 19.50
CA TYR A 174 -4.90 18.18 19.26
C TYR A 174 -4.32 18.78 17.96
N PRO A 175 -5.17 19.27 17.03
CA PRO A 175 -4.65 19.87 15.81
C PRO A 175 -4.09 21.24 16.15
N SER A 176 -2.79 21.45 15.93
CA SER A 176 -2.29 22.82 15.78
C SER A 176 -3.01 23.42 14.56
N LYS A 177 -3.62 24.59 14.74
CA LYS A 177 -4.32 25.35 13.68
C LYS A 177 -3.36 25.90 12.60
N ILE A 178 -2.23 25.25 12.33
CA ILE A 178 -1.18 25.80 11.48
C ILE A 178 -1.33 25.24 10.06
N GLY A 179 -1.94 26.06 9.19
CA GLY A 179 -1.66 26.15 7.76
C GLY A 179 -2.00 24.93 6.89
N ARG A 180 -3.25 24.80 6.46
CA ARG A 180 -3.61 24.01 5.25
C ARG A 180 -4.66 24.72 4.39
N GLU A 181 -4.41 25.99 4.15
CA GLU A 181 -4.95 26.70 2.98
C GLU A 181 -3.91 26.60 1.86
N ASN A 182 -4.32 25.97 0.75
CA ASN A 182 -3.91 26.14 -0.65
C ASN A 182 -4.27 24.87 -1.44
#